data_AF-A0A969FNN8-F1
#
_entry.id   AF-A0A969FNN8-F1
#
_cell.length_a   1.000
_cell.length_b   1.000
_cell.length_c   1.000
_cell.angle_alpha   90.00
_cell.angle_beta   90.00
_cell.angle_gamma   90.00
#
_symmetry.space_group_name_H-M   'P 1'
#
loop_
_entity.id
_entity.type
_entity.pdbx_description
1 polymer ?
#
loop_
_entity_poly.entity_id
_entity_poly.type
_entity_poly.pdbx_seq_one_letter_code
_entity_poly.pdbx_strand_id
1 'polypeptide(L)'
;MHALPPRDGVVNAFTVDVEDYFQVSAFDAVVSRADWSRITPRVQIGLHRLLDLLDRRTVKGTFFILGWIAETHPSLVREIADAGTKWVATASSTTSCIP
;
A
#
# COMPACT_ATOMS: atom_id res chain seq x y z
N MET A 1 -28.52 -32.25 -14.37
CA MET A 1 -27.15 -31.75 -14.53
C MET A 1 -27.22 -30.26 -14.79
N HIS A 2 -27.01 -29.43 -13.77
CA HIS A 2 -27.00 -27.97 -13.92
C HIS A 2 -25.57 -27.56 -14.28
N ALA A 3 -25.36 -27.18 -15.55
CA ALA A 3 -24.07 -26.67 -16.00
C ALA A 3 -23.81 -25.32 -15.32
N LEU A 4 -22.65 -25.16 -14.70
CA LEU A 4 -22.21 -23.87 -14.17
C LEU A 4 -22.07 -22.88 -15.34
N PRO A 5 -22.48 -21.60 -15.17
CA PRO A 5 -22.33 -20.60 -16.22
C PRO A 5 -20.85 -20.44 -16.62
N PRO A 6 -20.56 -19.96 -17.84
CA PRO A 6 -19.20 -19.69 -18.28
C PRO A 6 -18.52 -18.80 -17.24
N ARG A 7 -17.34 -19.20 -16.75
CA ARG A 7 -16.53 -18.27 -15.98
C ARG A 7 -16.06 -17.20 -16.95
N ASP A 8 -16.75 -16.07 -16.98
CA ASP A 8 -16.11 -14.80 -17.33
C ASP A 8 -14.78 -14.79 -16.57
N GLY A 9 -13.66 -14.56 -17.30
CA GLY A 9 -12.31 -14.93 -16.85
C GLY A 9 -11.98 -14.56 -15.41
N VAL A 10 -11.07 -15.31 -14.78
CA VAL A 10 -10.69 -15.12 -13.36
C VAL A 10 -10.43 -13.64 -13.06
N VAL A 11 -11.23 -13.08 -12.14
CA VAL A 11 -11.04 -11.72 -11.64
C VAL A 11 -9.88 -11.72 -10.66
N ASN A 12 -8.82 -10.97 -10.97
CA ASN A 12 -7.66 -10.82 -10.10
C ASN A 12 -7.78 -9.54 -9.26
N ALA A 13 -7.43 -9.63 -7.98
CA ALA A 13 -7.29 -8.47 -7.10
C ALA A 13 -5.80 -8.17 -6.88
N PHE A 14 -5.46 -6.88 -6.84
CA PHE A 14 -4.10 -6.42 -6.56
C PHE A 14 -4.16 -5.38 -5.42
N THR A 15 -3.43 -5.66 -4.36
CA THR A 15 -3.38 -4.84 -3.16
C THR A 15 -1.94 -4.53 -2.81
N VAL A 16 -1.70 -3.36 -2.22
CA VAL A 16 -0.37 -2.90 -1.81
C VAL A 16 -0.46 -2.45 -0.36
N ASP A 17 0.42 -2.99 0.48
CA ASP A 17 0.67 -2.44 1.80
C ASP A 17 1.83 -1.43 1.72
N VAL A 18 1.58 -0.21 2.17
CA VAL A 18 2.52 0.92 2.04
C VAL A 18 3.22 1.11 3.38
N GLU A 19 4.34 0.43 3.49
CA GLU A 19 5.27 0.44 4.61
C GLU A 19 6.69 0.75 4.12
N ASP A 20 7.53 1.28 5.01
CA ASP A 20 8.96 1.47 4.76
C ASP A 20 9.76 0.25 5.22
N TYR A 21 11.00 0.12 4.74
CA TYR A 21 11.81 -1.09 4.92
C TYR A 21 12.12 -1.44 6.39
N PHE A 22 12.03 -0.47 7.30
CA PHE A 22 12.28 -0.64 8.73
C PHE A 22 11.01 -0.87 9.56
N GLN A 23 9.85 -0.91 8.90
CA GLN A 23 8.53 -1.10 9.53
C GLN A 23 8.05 -2.56 9.43
N VAL A 24 8.77 -3.40 8.69
CA VAL A 24 8.43 -4.82 8.55
C VAL A 24 8.71 -5.57 9.85
N SER A 25 7.82 -6.50 10.20
CA SER A 25 7.87 -7.27 11.44
C SER A 25 9.18 -8.05 11.67
N ALA A 26 9.90 -8.35 10.59
CA ALA A 26 11.23 -8.97 10.65
C ALA A 26 12.27 -8.11 11.41
N PHE A 27 12.03 -6.80 11.56
CA PHE A 27 12.92 -5.88 12.27
C PHE A 27 12.41 -5.46 13.65
N ASP A 28 11.28 -5.99 14.14
CA ASP A 28 10.69 -5.57 15.43
C ASP A 28 11.64 -5.79 16.62
N ALA A 29 12.55 -6.78 16.53
CA ALA A 29 13.54 -7.06 17.57
C ALA A 29 14.70 -6.04 17.62
N VAL A 30 14.89 -5.25 16.55
CA VAL A 30 16.07 -4.38 16.37
C VAL A 30 15.72 -2.91 16.08
N VAL A 31 14.50 -2.63 15.60
CA VAL A 31 14.00 -1.30 15.33
C VAL A 31 12.70 -1.10 16.11
N SER A 32 12.77 -0.27 17.15
CA SER A 32 11.55 0.12 17.86
C SER A 32 10.78 1.16 17.05
N ARG A 33 9.45 1.21 17.24
CA ARG A 33 8.61 2.25 16.64
C ARG A 33 9.03 3.68 17.02
N ALA A 34 9.62 3.86 18.21
CA ALA A 34 10.12 5.15 18.65
C ALA A 34 11.31 5.65 17.79
N ASP A 35 12.06 4.72 17.21
CA ASP A 35 13.25 5.02 16.41
C ASP A 35 12.93 5.32 14.94
N TRP A 36 11.71 5.05 14.47
CA TRP A 36 11.32 5.26 13.07
C TRP A 36 11.60 6.67 12.55
N SER A 37 11.41 7.69 13.40
CA SER A 37 11.68 9.10 13.06
C SER A 37 13.17 9.40 12.81
N ARG A 38 14.07 8.52 13.24
CA ARG A 38 15.53 8.65 13.09
C ARG A 38 16.07 7.93 11.87
N ILE A 39 15.24 7.12 11.21
CA ILE A 39 15.62 6.31 10.06
C ILE A 39 15.18 7.02 8.79
N THR A 40 16.05 7.09 7.79
CA THR A 40 15.75 7.75 6.52
C THR A 40 14.66 6.99 5.75
N PRO A 41 13.50 7.61 5.48
CA PRO A 41 12.44 6.98 4.70
C PRO A 41 12.87 6.71 3.26
N ARG A 42 12.38 5.62 2.68
CA ARG A 42 12.60 5.22 1.28
C ARG A 42 11.32 4.83 0.56
N VAL A 43 10.18 4.82 1.25
CA VAL A 43 8.85 4.44 0.71
C VAL A 43 8.53 5.12 -0.63
N GLN A 44 8.92 6.38 -0.80
CA GLN A 44 8.68 7.19 -2.00
C GLN A 44 9.25 6.54 -3.26
N ILE A 45 10.47 5.98 -3.17
CA ILE A 45 11.19 5.41 -4.30
C ILE A 45 10.43 4.21 -4.87
N GLY A 46 9.95 3.33 -3.98
CA GLY A 46 9.17 2.15 -4.36
C GLY A 46 7.80 2.54 -4.88
N LEU A 47 7.12 3.45 -4.18
CA LEU A 47 5.77 3.87 -4.51
C LEU A 47 5.67 4.55 -5.87
N HIS A 48 6.56 5.51 -6.18
CA HIS A 48 6.55 6.20 -7.47
C HIS A 48 6.75 5.24 -8.64
N ARG A 49 7.70 4.31 -8.52
CA ARG A 49 7.95 3.29 -9.54
C ARG A 49 6.74 2.38 -9.75
N LEU A 50 6.04 2.04 -8.67
CA LEU A 50 4.85 1.20 -8.70
C LEU A 50 3.68 1.94 -9.37
N LEU A 51 3.40 3.18 -8.96
CA LEU A 51 2.35 3.99 -9.56
C LEU A 51 2.57 4.18 -11.06
N ASP A 52 3.80 4.52 -11.47
CA ASP A 52 4.19 4.61 -12.88
C ASP A 52 3.95 3.30 -13.65
N LEU A 53 4.23 2.15 -13.04
CA LEU A 53 4.02 0.84 -13.67
C LEU A 53 2.53 0.53 -13.82
N LEU A 54 1.73 0.79 -12.78
CA LEU A 54 0.30 0.56 -12.79
C LEU A 54 -0.41 1.47 -13.80
N ASP A 55 0.01 2.73 -13.91
CA ASP A 55 -0.51 3.68 -14.89
C ASP A 55 -0.25 3.21 -16.33
N ARG A 56 1.02 2.88 -16.65
CA ARG A 56 1.41 2.33 -17.97
C ARG A 56 0.67 1.05 -18.35
N ARG A 57 0.21 0.27 -17.37
CA ARG A 57 -0.52 -0.99 -17.58
C ARG A 57 -2.03 -0.85 -17.42
N THR A 58 -2.53 0.32 -17.01
CA THR A 58 -3.94 0.57 -16.68
C THR A 58 -4.48 -0.42 -15.62
N VAL A 59 -3.68 -0.76 -14.61
CA VAL A 59 -3.99 -1.84 -13.65
C VAL A 59 -4.58 -1.34 -12.33
N LYS A 60 -5.80 -1.85 -12.07
CA LYS A 60 -6.46 -2.13 -10.78
C LYS A 60 -5.60 -2.14 -9.50
N GLY A 61 -5.69 -1.22 -8.54
CA GLY A 61 -5.01 -1.38 -7.24
C GLY A 61 -5.73 -0.78 -6.03
N THR A 62 -5.62 -1.45 -4.88
CA THR A 62 -6.01 -0.92 -3.56
C THR A 62 -4.78 -0.77 -2.68
N PHE A 63 -4.62 0.38 -2.05
CA PHE A 63 -3.47 0.72 -1.21
C PHE A 63 -3.90 0.85 0.25
N PHE A 64 -3.25 0.09 1.12
CA PHE A 64 -3.33 0.20 2.57
C PHE A 64 -2.11 0.99 3.03
N ILE A 65 -2.32 2.08 3.78
CA ILE A 65 -1.24 2.98 4.16
C ILE A 65 -1.08 2.95 5.66
N LEU A 66 0.12 2.63 6.13
CA LEU A 66 0.43 2.66 7.56
C LEU A 66 0.21 4.07 8.11
N GLY A 67 -0.46 4.19 9.26
CA GLY A 67 -0.79 5.48 9.87
C GLY A 67 0.41 6.42 10.02
N TRP A 68 1.57 5.88 10.39
CA TRP A 68 2.81 6.66 10.49
C TRP A 68 3.23 7.26 9.14
N ILE A 69 3.09 6.51 8.04
CA ILE A 69 3.38 7.02 6.69
C ILE A 69 2.36 8.08 6.29
N ALA A 70 1.08 7.87 6.60
CA ALA A 70 0.04 8.86 6.31
C ALA A 70 0.26 10.19 7.05
N GLU A 71 0.73 10.13 8.28
CA GLU A 71 1.05 11.30 9.12
C GLU A 71 2.34 12.02 8.68
N THR A 72 3.39 11.26 8.34
CA THR A 72 4.71 11.82 8.01
C THR A 72 4.88 12.21 6.55
N HIS A 73 4.15 11.56 5.64
CA HIS A 73 4.21 11.79 4.19
C HIS A 73 2.81 11.99 3.59
N PRO A 74 2.04 13.00 4.03
CA PRO A 74 0.67 13.22 3.57
C PRO A 74 0.58 13.57 2.08
N SER A 75 1.68 14.00 1.44
CA SER A 75 1.74 14.19 -0.01
C SER A 75 1.64 12.87 -0.77
N LEU A 76 2.20 11.78 -0.26
CA LEU A 76 2.12 10.46 -0.90
C LEU A 76 0.69 9.91 -0.87
N VAL A 77 -0.02 10.13 0.22
CA VAL A 77 -1.45 9.75 0.33
C VAL A 77 -2.25 10.50 -0.72
N ARG A 78 -1.99 11.81 -0.91
CA ARG A 78 -2.60 12.63 -1.95
C ARG A 78 -2.22 12.15 -3.34
N GLU A 79 -0.96 11.84 -3.61
CA GLU A 79 -0.52 11.30 -4.91
C GLU A 79 -1.23 9.99 -5.26
N ILE A 80 -1.36 9.07 -4.30
CA ILE A 80 -2.11 7.81 -4.48
C ILE A 80 -3.60 8.10 -4.77
N ALA A 81 -4.19 9.07 -4.06
CA ALA A 81 -5.59 9.46 -4.24
C ALA A 81 -5.84 10.22 -5.56
N ASP A 82 -4.92 11.08 -5.99
CA ASP A 82 -5.01 11.93 -7.19
C ASP A 82 -4.74 11.13 -8.47
N ALA A 83 -3.90 10.09 -8.38
CA ALA A 83 -3.86 9.03 -9.39
C ALA A 83 -5.23 8.31 -9.53
N GLY A 84 -6.17 8.58 -8.63
CA GLY A 84 -7.41 7.87 -8.35
C GLY A 84 -8.70 8.36 -9.03
N THR A 85 -8.68 8.94 -10.23
CA THR A 85 -9.90 8.83 -11.08
C THR A 85 -10.16 7.34 -11.45
N LYS A 86 -9.24 6.41 -11.11
CA LYS A 86 -9.34 4.97 -11.38
C LYS A 86 -9.09 4.03 -10.17
N TRP A 87 -8.67 4.52 -9.00
CA TRP A 87 -8.27 3.74 -7.80
C TRP A 87 -9.03 4.13 -6.52
N VAL A 88 -9.30 3.16 -5.65
CA VAL A 88 -9.85 3.38 -4.29
C VAL A 88 -8.72 3.17 -3.28
N ALA A 89 -8.38 4.23 -2.55
CA ALA A 89 -7.49 4.15 -1.39
C ALA A 89 -8.33 4.01 -0.11
N THR A 90 -7.89 3.16 0.82
CA THR A 90 -8.49 3.09 2.16
C THR A 90 -7.36 3.15 3.18
N ALA A 91 -7.26 4.29 3.87
CA ALA A 91 -6.37 4.42 5.01
C ALA A 91 -7.08 3.80 6.23
N SER A 92 -6.62 2.62 6.67
CA SER A 92 -6.97 2.16 8.01
C SER A 92 -5.96 2.72 8.99
N SER A 93 -6.39 3.64 9.86
CA SER A 93 -5.67 4.01 11.06
C SER A 93 -5.74 2.88 12.09
N THR A 94 -5.26 1.68 11.74
CA THR A 94 -5.22 0.57 12.69
C THR A 94 -3.82 0.53 13.28
N THR A 95 -3.67 1.20 14.42
CA THR A 95 -2.48 1.15 15.30
C THR A 95 -2.29 -0.24 15.93
N SER A 96 -2.86 -1.31 15.40
CA SER A 96 -2.82 -2.62 16.04
C SER A 96 -3.03 -3.73 15.02
N CYS A 97 -1.95 -4.33 14.55
CA CYS A 97 -1.93 -5.70 14.05
C CYS A 97 -0.47 -6.18 14.07
N ILE A 98 0.02 -6.63 15.24
CA ILE A 98 0.54 -7.99 15.51
C ILE A 98 0.40 -8.20 17.05
N PRO A 99 -0.26 -9.26 17.54
CA PRO A 99 -0.17 -9.66 18.96
C PRO A 99 1.21 -10.21 19.33
#